data_AF-A0A920EAX5-F1
#
_entry.id   AF-A0A920EAX5-F1
#
_cell.length_a   1.000
_cell.length_b   1.000
_cell.length_c   1.000
_cell.angle_alpha   90.00
_cell.angle_beta   90.00
_cell.angle_gamma   90.00
#
_symmetry.space_group_name_H-M   'P 1'
#
loop_
_entity.id
_entity.type
_entity.pdbx_description
1 polymer ?
#
loop_
_entity_poly.entity_id
_entity_poly.type
_entity_poly.pdbx_seq_one_letter_code
_entity_poly.pdbx_strand_id
1 'polypeptide(L)'
;MVLLLPRFTGESVPSDGKLALVARFGVGYDTVDQKVCSENGIVLTNTPDAVRRPVAVSIMTLMLALSGKLLSKTVSPEVQIEPGLNVLSIWEWAW
;
A
#
# COMPACT_ATOMS: atom_id res chain seq x y z
N MET A 1 13.80 -9.19 -15.13
CA MET A 1 12.61 -8.42 -15.56
C MET A 1 11.88 -7.90 -14.33
N VAL A 2 11.28 -6.71 -14.39
CA VAL A 2 10.45 -6.14 -13.31
C VAL A 2 8.99 -6.17 -13.72
N LEU A 3 8.12 -6.66 -12.83
CA LEU A 3 6.68 -6.76 -13.05
C LEU A 3 5.90 -5.94 -12.03
N LEU A 4 4.90 -5.21 -12.52
CA LEU A 4 3.94 -4.47 -11.71
C LEU A 4 2.55 -5.13 -11.77
N LEU A 5 1.95 -5.14 -12.97
CA LEU A 5 0.59 -5.63 -13.21
C LEU A 5 0.52 -6.94 -14.01
N PRO A 6 1.39 -7.20 -15.02
CA PRO A 6 1.22 -8.37 -15.86
C PRO A 6 1.35 -9.70 -15.10
N ARG A 7 0.63 -10.70 -15.60
CA ARG A 7 0.79 -12.10 -15.21
C ARG A 7 2.00 -12.69 -15.91
N PHE A 8 2.71 -13.57 -15.22
CA PHE A 8 3.82 -14.32 -15.77
C PHE A 8 3.48 -15.81 -15.76
N THR A 9 3.36 -16.39 -16.94
CA THR A 9 2.94 -17.78 -17.18
C THR A 9 3.97 -18.50 -18.06
N GLY A 10 3.75 -19.77 -18.38
CA GLY A 10 4.64 -20.55 -19.26
C GLY A 10 4.91 -19.88 -20.61
N GLU A 11 3.90 -19.22 -21.20
CA GLU A 11 4.04 -18.49 -22.47
C GLU A 11 4.93 -17.25 -22.37
N SER A 12 5.14 -16.74 -21.15
CA SER A 12 6.00 -15.59 -20.88
C SER A 12 7.49 -15.96 -20.78
N VAL A 13 7.81 -17.26 -20.74
CA VAL A 13 9.20 -17.72 -20.60
C VAL A 13 9.90 -17.59 -21.96
N PRO A 14 10.97 -16.79 -22.05
CA PRO A 14 11.72 -16.66 -23.29
C PRO A 14 12.48 -17.97 -23.59
N SER A 15 12.44 -18.38 -24.86
CA SER A 15 13.10 -19.60 -25.35
C SER A 15 14.62 -19.54 -25.36
N ASP A 16 15.20 -18.34 -25.19
CA ASP A 16 16.65 -18.13 -25.20
C ASP A 16 17.35 -18.42 -23.85
N GLY A 17 16.57 -18.74 -22.81
CA GLY A 17 17.06 -19.13 -21.49
C GLY A 17 17.78 -18.01 -20.72
N LYS A 18 17.72 -16.76 -21.17
CA LYS A 18 18.46 -15.64 -20.53
C LYS A 18 17.74 -15.04 -19.32
N LEU A 19 16.45 -15.27 -19.19
CA LEU A 19 15.68 -14.75 -18.06
C LEU A 19 16.07 -15.52 -16.80
N ALA A 20 16.74 -14.85 -15.86
CA ALA A 20 17.15 -15.45 -14.59
C ALA A 20 16.33 -14.94 -13.38
N LEU A 21 15.65 -13.80 -13.52
CA LEU A 21 14.99 -13.12 -12.40
C LEU A 21 13.69 -12.43 -12.84
N VAL A 22 12.61 -12.71 -12.12
CA VAL A 22 11.37 -11.95 -12.11
C VAL A 22 11.26 -11.22 -10.77
N ALA A 23 11.38 -9.89 -10.80
CA ALA A 23 11.25 -9.04 -9.63
C ALA A 23 9.86 -8.39 -9.59
N ARG A 24 9.09 -8.64 -8.53
CA ARG A 24 7.77 -8.06 -8.32
C ARG A 24 7.88 -6.74 -7.56
N PHE A 25 7.29 -5.70 -8.13
CA PHE A 25 7.08 -4.44 -7.44
C PHE A 25 5.83 -4.52 -6.57
N GLY A 26 6.00 -4.80 -5.29
CA GLY A 26 4.92 -5.06 -4.34
C GLY A 26 5.10 -6.38 -3.60
N VAL A 27 4.14 -6.70 -2.73
CA VAL A 27 4.18 -7.91 -1.90
C VAL A 27 3.53 -9.10 -2.60
N GLY A 28 2.45 -8.85 -3.35
CA GLY A 28 1.69 -9.87 -4.06
C GLY A 28 2.44 -10.44 -5.27
N TYR A 29 2.51 -11.76 -5.33
CA TYR A 29 3.19 -12.53 -6.38
C TYR A 29 2.32 -13.66 -6.96
N ASP A 30 1.03 -13.69 -6.61
CA ASP A 30 0.02 -14.63 -7.11
C ASP A 30 -0.19 -14.56 -8.64
N THR A 31 0.19 -13.46 -9.27
CA THR A 31 0.17 -13.30 -10.73
C THR A 31 1.37 -13.94 -11.43
N VAL A 32 2.36 -14.44 -10.69
CA VAL A 32 3.54 -15.14 -11.22
C VAL A 32 3.43 -16.62 -10.90
N ASP A 33 3.47 -17.46 -11.93
CA ASP A 33 3.49 -18.91 -11.76
C ASP A 33 4.84 -19.37 -11.20
N GLN A 34 4.87 -19.69 -9.90
CA GLN A 34 6.06 -20.17 -9.21
C GLN A 34 6.55 -21.51 -9.74
N LYS A 35 5.66 -22.37 -10.22
CA LYS A 35 6.02 -23.68 -10.76
C LYS A 35 6.80 -23.49 -12.06
N VAL A 36 6.30 -22.64 -12.96
CA VAL A 36 7.01 -22.26 -14.18
C VAL A 36 8.37 -21.64 -13.86
N CYS A 37 8.46 -20.73 -12.88
CA CYS A 37 9.73 -20.15 -12.47
C CYS A 37 10.72 -21.21 -11.97
N SER A 38 10.26 -22.13 -11.11
CA SER A 38 11.09 -23.19 -10.54
C SER A 38 11.60 -24.17 -11.61
N GLU A 39 10.73 -24.57 -12.55
CA GLU A 39 11.07 -25.50 -13.64
C GLU A 39 12.06 -24.91 -14.64
N ASN A 40 12.09 -23.58 -14.78
CA ASN A 40 12.98 -22.87 -15.71
C ASN A 40 14.20 -22.23 -15.03
N GLY A 41 14.43 -22.47 -13.74
CA GLY A 41 15.55 -21.89 -13.00
C GLY A 41 15.49 -20.37 -12.84
N ILE A 42 14.28 -19.80 -12.88
CA ILE A 42 14.03 -18.35 -12.77
C ILE A 42 13.73 -18.03 -11.31
N VAL A 43 14.50 -17.10 -10.73
CA VAL A 43 14.26 -16.61 -9.36
C VAL A 43 13.07 -15.64 -9.36
N LEU A 44 12.20 -15.77 -8.37
CA LEU A 44 11.11 -14.83 -8.10
C LEU A 44 11.41 -14.04 -6.82
N THR A 45 11.37 -12.71 -6.89
CA THR A 45 11.50 -11.82 -5.73
C THR A 45 10.33 -10.86 -5.61
N ASN A 46 10.07 -10.37 -4.39
CA ASN A 46 9.06 -9.36 -4.08
C ASN A 46 9.59 -8.35 -3.05
N THR A 47 8.78 -7.39 -2.63
CA THR A 47 9.20 -6.30 -1.72
C THR A 47 8.34 -6.20 -0.45
N PRO A 48 8.41 -7.17 0.48
CA PRO A 48 7.56 -7.22 1.67
C PRO A 48 7.83 -6.07 2.65
N ASP A 49 9.09 -5.66 2.81
CA ASP A 49 9.47 -4.63 3.78
C ASP A 49 9.05 -3.23 3.33
N ALA A 50 9.03 -2.97 2.02
CA ALA A 50 8.80 -1.65 1.43
C ALA A 50 7.41 -1.08 1.79
N VAL A 51 6.40 -1.94 1.95
CA VAL A 51 5.03 -1.50 2.22
C VAL A 51 4.63 -1.57 3.70
N ARG A 52 5.46 -2.19 4.56
CA ARG A 52 5.08 -2.47 5.96
C ARG A 52 4.71 -1.20 6.74
N ARG A 53 5.60 -0.21 6.73
CA ARG A 53 5.39 1.08 7.41
C ARG A 53 4.23 1.90 6.79
N PRO A 54 4.19 2.16 5.48
CA PRO A 54 3.12 2.98 4.90
C PRO A 54 1.74 2.34 5.04
N VAL A 55 1.63 1.00 4.98
CA VAL A 55 0.35 0.31 5.21
C VAL A 55 -0.10 0.41 6.67
N ALA A 56 0.81 0.24 7.64
CA ALA A 56 0.47 0.42 9.04
C ALA A 56 -0.04 1.86 9.31
N VAL A 57 0.64 2.86 8.77
CA VAL A 57 0.25 4.28 8.90
C VAL A 57 -1.10 4.56 8.23
N SER A 58 -1.37 3.99 7.04
CA SER A 58 -2.64 4.21 6.36
C SER A 58 -3.82 3.58 7.11
N ILE A 59 -3.63 2.40 7.71
CA ILE A 59 -4.65 1.74 8.54
C ILE A 59 -4.95 2.59 9.77
N MET A 60 -3.92 3.03 10.50
CA MET A 60 -4.09 3.90 11.67
C MET A 60 -4.80 5.21 11.30
N THR A 61 -4.40 5.82 10.19
CA THR A 61 -5.04 7.02 9.65
C THR A 61 -6.52 6.77 9.32
N LEU A 62 -6.84 5.64 8.69
CA LEU A 62 -8.21 5.28 8.35
C LEU A 62 -9.06 5.04 9.61
N MET A 63 -8.52 4.35 10.61
CA MET A 63 -9.20 4.15 11.90
C MET A 63 -9.54 5.48 12.56
N LEU A 64 -8.57 6.40 12.64
CA LEU A 64 -8.80 7.74 13.21
C LEU A 64 -9.79 8.56 12.39
N ALA A 65 -9.69 8.53 11.05
CA ALA A 65 -10.60 9.24 10.16
C ALA A 65 -12.05 8.78 10.35
N LEU A 66 -12.27 7.48 10.54
CA LEU A 66 -13.60 6.92 10.81
C LEU A 66 -14.09 7.30 12.21
N SER A 67 -13.27 7.13 13.25
CA SER A 67 -13.61 7.50 14.63
C SER A 67 -13.92 9.00 14.77
N GLY A 68 -13.14 9.84 14.09
CA GLY A 68 -13.34 11.30 14.06
C GLY A 68 -14.48 11.77 13.16
N LYS A 69 -15.16 10.86 12.44
CA LYS A 69 -16.17 11.16 11.41
C LYS A 69 -15.66 12.20 10.41
N LEU A 70 -14.38 12.07 10.01
CA LEU A 70 -13.68 13.05 9.19
C LEU A 70 -14.42 13.27 7.86
N LEU A 71 -14.89 12.22 7.21
CA LEU A 71 -15.65 12.31 5.96
C LEU A 71 -16.93 13.14 6.10
N SER A 72 -17.64 13.05 7.22
CA SER A 72 -18.84 13.85 7.48
C SER A 72 -18.49 15.33 7.72
N LYS A 73 -17.41 15.61 8.45
CA LYS A 73 -16.93 16.98 8.70
C LYS A 73 -16.42 17.65 7.42
N THR A 74 -15.80 16.90 6.52
CA THR A 74 -15.26 17.43 5.27
C THR A 74 -16.35 17.74 4.24
N VAL A 75 -17.49 17.04 4.27
CA VAL A 75 -18.59 17.21 3.30
C VAL A 75 -19.64 18.21 3.78
N SER A 76 -19.72 18.52 5.08
CA SER A 76 -20.59 19.58 5.61
C SER A 76 -19.92 20.96 5.43
N PRO A 77 -20.49 21.89 4.63
CA PRO A 77 -19.98 23.25 4.52
C PRO A 77 -20.13 24.06 5.83
N GLU A 78 -20.99 23.64 6.76
CA GLU A 78 -21.09 24.21 8.11
C GLU A 78 -20.40 23.34 9.16
N VAL A 79 -19.05 23.34 9.19
CA VAL A 79 -18.36 23.17 10.47
C VAL A 79 -18.54 24.48 11.23
N GLN A 80 -19.51 24.53 12.15
CA GLN A 80 -19.57 25.59 13.15
C GLN A 80 -18.33 25.43 14.03
N ILE A 81 -17.29 26.21 13.78
CA ILE A 81 -16.28 26.49 14.81
C ILE A 81 -17.07 27.20 15.90
N GLU A 82 -17.21 26.57 17.07
CA GLU A 82 -17.82 27.19 18.25
C GLU A 82 -17.31 28.62 18.36
N PRO A 83 -18.17 29.65 18.28
CA PRO A 83 -17.73 31.04 18.28
C PRO A 83 -17.17 31.37 19.67
N GLY A 84 -15.86 31.23 19.82
CA GLY A 84 -15.16 31.37 21.10
C GLY A 84 -13.89 30.52 21.26
N LEU A 85 -13.61 29.57 20.34
CA LEU A 85 -12.37 28.80 20.41
C LEU A 85 -11.17 29.65 19.95
N ASN A 86 -10.50 30.30 20.90
CA ASN A 86 -9.22 30.97 20.65
C ASN A 86 -8.07 29.98 20.88
N VAL A 87 -6.88 30.28 20.33
CA VAL A 87 -5.73 29.37 20.48
C VAL A 87 -5.36 29.15 21.95
N LEU A 88 -5.67 30.10 22.84
CA LEU A 88 -5.39 30.03 24.29
C LEU A 88 -6.22 28.98 25.02
N SER A 89 -7.48 28.74 24.62
CA SER A 89 -8.35 27.74 25.28
C SER A 89 -7.93 26.30 24.99
N ILE A 90 -7.19 26.08 23.89
CA ILE A 90 -6.64 24.76 23.52
C ILE A 90 -5.45 24.39 24.45
N TRP A 91 -4.71 25.38 24.96
CA TRP A 91 -3.56 25.13 25.86
C TRP A 91 -3.96 24.73 27.29
N GLU A 92 -5.18 25.05 27.74
CA GLU A 92 -5.69 24.67 29.08
C GLU A 92 -6.10 23.19 29.19
N TRP A 93 -6.38 22.52 28.06
CA TRP A 93 -6.81 21.11 28.02
C TRP A 93 -5.63 20.14 27.86
N ALA A 94 -4.44 20.66 27.54
CA ALA A 94 -3.26 19.87 27.23
C ALA A 94 -2.37 19.58 28.46
N TRP A 95 -2.78 20.00 29.66
CA TRP A 95 -2.10 19.73 30.93
C TRP A 95 -3.11 19.43 32.05
#